data_AF-A0AAE5TTF4-F1
#
_entry.id   AF-A0AAE5TTF4-F1
#
_cell.length_a   1.000
_cell.length_b   1.000
_cell.length_c   1.000
_cell.angle_alpha   90.00
_cell.angle_beta   90.00
_cell.angle_gamma   90.00
#
_symmetry.space_group_name_H-M   'P 1'
#
loop_
_entity.id
_entity.type
_entity.pdbx_description
1 polymer ?
#
loop_
_entity_poly.entity_id
_entity_poly.type
_entity_poly.pdbx_seq_one_letter_code
_entity_poly.pdbx_strand_id
1 'polypeptide(L)' 'MDHAPENETLFNITGHFVQELKAVLQSESIVEGSDYENSAFDEKRRAEGLHLLRFHETGTAAQATQIWKKHTTSRSHR' A
#
# COMPACT_ATOMS: atom_id res chain seq x y z
N MET A 1 2.17 13.14 -18.32
CA MET A 1 1.29 13.66 -17.25
C MET A 1 1.94 13.22 -15.95
N ASP A 2 2.87 14.04 -15.43
CA ASP A 2 3.47 13.83 -14.12
C ASP A 2 2.48 14.32 -13.06
N HIS A 3 1.51 13.47 -12.73
CA HIS A 3 0.70 13.71 -11.53
C HIS A 3 1.57 13.31 -10.34
N ALA A 4 2.17 14.32 -9.68
CA ALA A 4 2.84 14.10 -8.42
C ALA A 4 1.85 13.42 -7.45
N PRO A 5 2.28 12.43 -6.66
CA PRO A 5 1.37 11.74 -5.75
C PRO A 5 0.69 12.73 -4.80
N GLU A 6 -0.64 12.73 -4.80
CA GLU A 6 -1.43 13.65 -3.97
C GLU A 6 -1.53 13.18 -2.53
N ASN A 7 -1.34 11.87 -2.27
CA ASN A 7 -1.51 11.28 -0.95
C ASN A 7 -0.47 10.22 -0.63
N GLU A 8 -0.23 10.00 0.67
CA GLU A 8 0.64 8.94 1.15
C GLU A 8 -0.11 8.09 2.18
N THR A 9 0.07 6.77 2.14
CA THR A 9 -0.50 5.85 3.13
C THR A 9 0.58 4.91 3.66
N LEU A 10 0.68 4.88 4.98
CA LEU A 10 1.61 4.04 5.71
C LEU A 10 0.93 2.74 6.13
N PHE A 11 1.49 1.62 5.68
CA PHE A 11 1.05 0.28 6.02
C PHE A 11 2.01 -0.29 7.06
N ASN A 12 1.48 -0.77 8.19
CA ASN A 12 2.26 -1.47 9.20
C ASN A 12 2.44 -2.93 8.78
N ILE A 13 3.41 -3.18 7.89
CA ILE A 13 3.70 -4.47 7.30
C ILE A 13 5.21 -4.69 7.19
N THR A 14 5.69 -5.86 7.64
CA THR A 14 7.08 -6.25 7.43
C THR A 14 7.33 -6.64 5.97
N GLY A 15 8.59 -6.60 5.53
CA GLY A 15 8.96 -6.72 4.10
C GLY A 15 8.37 -7.92 3.33
N HIS A 16 8.10 -9.05 4.00
CA HIS A 16 7.49 -10.21 3.36
C HIS A 16 6.01 -10.02 2.99
N PHE A 17 5.29 -9.16 3.72
CA PHE A 17 3.90 -8.81 3.43
C PHE A 17 3.77 -7.72 2.35
N VAL A 18 4.87 -7.08 1.94
CA VAL A 18 4.82 -6.02 0.90
C VAL A 18 4.41 -6.60 -0.45
N GLN A 19 4.94 -7.77 -0.82
CA GLN A 19 4.51 -8.45 -2.06
C GLN A 19 3.04 -8.88 -2.00
N GLU A 20 2.58 -9.33 -0.83
CA GLU A 20 1.19 -9.69 -0.61
C GLU A 20 0.26 -8.48 -0.70
N LEU A 21 0.63 -7.34 -0.07
CA LEU A 21 -0.10 -6.08 -0.19
C LEU A 21 -0.27 -5.72 -1.67
N LYS A 22 0.81 -5.72 -2.45
CA LYS A 22 0.76 -5.38 -3.88
C LYS A 22 -0.14 -6.33 -4.67
N ALA A 23 -0.06 -7.63 -4.42
CA ALA A 23 -0.91 -8.63 -5.08
C ALA A 23 -2.40 -8.42 -4.73
N VAL A 24 -2.71 -8.11 -3.48
CA VAL A 24 -4.08 -7.83 -3.02
C VAL A 24 -4.60 -6.54 -3.67
N LEU A 25 -3.82 -5.46 -3.70
CA LEU A 25 -4.21 -4.21 -4.37
C LEU A 25 -4.45 -4.43 -5.86
N GLN A 26 -3.56 -5.16 -6.53
CA GLN A 26 -3.70 -5.48 -7.95
C GLN A 26 -4.97 -6.31 -8.23
N SER A 27 -5.34 -7.24 -7.35
CA SER A 27 -6.59 -8.02 -7.51
C SER A 27 -7.85 -7.17 -7.42
N GLU A 28 -7.77 -6.01 -6.74
CA GLU A 28 -8.86 -5.04 -6.61
C GLU A 28 -8.71 -3.88 -7.62
N SER A 29 -7.89 -4.07 -8.68
CA SER A 29 -7.65 -3.08 -9.75
C SER A 29 -6.93 -1.79 -9.33
N ILE A 30 -6.20 -1.81 -8.21
CA ILE A 30 -5.29 -0.71 -7.81
C ILE A 30 -3.87 -1.07 -8.25
N VAL A 31 -3.32 -0.34 -9.22
CA VAL A 31 -2.13 -0.71 -10.00
C VAL A 31 -0.92 0.18 -9.69
N GLU A 32 0.22 -0.43 -9.39
CA GLU A 32 1.49 0.27 -9.20
C GLU A 32 1.95 0.96 -10.51
N GLY A 33 2.40 2.21 -10.40
CA GLY A 33 2.81 3.08 -11.52
C GLY A 33 1.66 3.82 -12.20
N SER A 34 0.40 3.41 -11.96
CA SER A 34 -0.79 4.13 -12.45
C SER A 34 -1.52 4.83 -11.31
N ASP A 35 -1.86 4.08 -10.26
CA ASP A 35 -2.64 4.54 -9.12
C ASP A 35 -1.77 4.94 -7.93
N TYR A 36 -0.62 4.27 -7.77
CA TYR A 36 0.34 4.54 -6.71
C TYR A 36 1.76 4.17 -7.08
N GLU A 37 2.72 4.75 -6.36
CA GLU A 37 4.13 4.42 -6.43
C GLU A 37 4.64 3.96 -5.06
N ASN A 38 5.72 3.17 -5.05
CA ASN A 38 6.45 2.96 -3.80
C ASN A 38 7.15 4.26 -3.41
N SER A 39 7.10 4.58 -2.13
CA SER A 39 8.02 5.57 -1.59
C SER A 39 9.48 5.12 -1.75
N ALA A 40 10.39 6.09 -1.75
CA ALA A 40 11.81 5.82 -1.67
C ALA A 40 12.14 4.96 -0.43
N PHE A 41 13.14 4.10 -0.59
CA PHE A 41 13.65 3.26 0.50
C PHE A 41 14.06 4.12 1.70
N ASP A 42 13.67 3.67 2.89
CA ASP A 42 13.97 4.33 4.15
C ASP A 42 14.26 3.26 5.19
N GLU A 43 15.50 3.28 5.70
CA GLU A 43 16.02 2.29 6.63
C GLU A 43 15.26 2.29 7.96
N LYS A 44 14.88 3.47 8.45
CA LYS A 44 14.14 3.60 9.71
C LYS A 44 12.74 3.01 9.57
N ARG A 45 12.02 3.37 8.51
CA ARG A 45 10.69 2.80 8.23
C ARG A 45 10.74 1.29 8.05
N ARG A 46 11.77 0.78 7.36
CA ARG A 46 11.97 -0.66 7.22
C ARG A 46 12.21 -1.35 8.57
N ALA A 47 13.03 -0.76 9.44
CA ALA A 47 13.30 -1.30 10.78
C ALA A 47 12.04 -1.35 11.66
N GLU A 48 11.15 -0.36 11.48
CA GLU A 48 9.85 -0.29 12.17
C GLU A 48 8.78 -1.19 11.53
N GLY A 49 9.08 -1.87 10.41
CA GLY A 49 8.10 -2.69 9.70
C GLY A 49 7.00 -1.85 9.04
N LEU A 50 7.35 -0.66 8.55
CA LEU A 50 6.43 0.27 7.92
C LEU A 50 6.74 0.37 6.42
N HIS A 51 5.69 0.31 5.60
CA HIS A 51 5.77 0.46 4.15
C HIS A 51 4.89 1.62 3.70
N LEU A 52 5.45 2.60 2.99
CA LEU A 52 4.70 3.77 2.50
C LEU A 52 4.47 3.65 1.00
N LEU A 53 3.20 3.77 0.61
CA LEU A 53 2.76 3.91 -0.76
C LEU A 53 2.28 5.34 -0.99
N ARG A 54 2.58 5.87 -2.17
CA ARG A 54 2.23 7.22 -2.60
C ARG A 54 1.17 7.13 -3.69
N PHE A 55 -0.03 7.61 -3.45
CA PHE A 55 -1.16 7.48 -4.36
C PHE A 55 -1.35 8.76 -5.16
N HIS A 56 -1.73 8.60 -6.43
CA HIS A 56 -2.04 9.71 -7.30
C HIS A 56 -3.42 10.30 -7.00
N GLU A 57 -4.32 9.55 -6.37
CA GLU A 57 -5.66 10.01 -6.01
C GLU A 57 -5.99 9.72 -4.53
N THR A 58 -6.64 10.69 -3.86
CA THR A 58 -7.05 10.58 -2.44
C THR A 58 -8.01 9.41 -2.18
N GLY A 59 -8.93 9.16 -3.11
CA GLY A 59 -9.90 8.07 -2.99
C GLY A 59 -9.23 6.70 -2.94
N THR A 60 -8.18 6.54 -3.74
CA THR A 60 -7.47 5.26 -3.91
C THR A 60 -6.62 4.91 -2.70
N ALA A 61 -6.03 5.90 -2.02
CA ALA A 61 -5.34 5.71 -0.74
C ALA A 61 -6.26 5.13 0.36
N ALA A 62 -7.47 5.69 0.49
CA ALA A 62 -8.46 5.22 1.45
C ALA A 62 -8.96 3.81 1.12
N GLN A 63 -9.22 3.53 -0.17
CA GLN A 63 -9.61 2.21 -0.65
C GLN A 63 -8.53 1.16 -0.38
N ALA A 64 -7.27 1.45 -0.71
CA ALA A 64 -6.14 0.56 -0.47
C ALA A 64 -6.01 0.17 1.02
N THR A 65 -6.21 1.14 1.92
CA THR A 65 -6.23 0.89 3.37
C THR A 65 -7.37 -0.05 3.78
N GLN A 66 -8.57 0.17 3.25
CA GLN A 66 -9.75 -0.66 3.57
C GLN A 66 -9.60 -2.09 3.04
N ILE A 67 -9.13 -2.23 1.80
CA ILE A 67 -8.83 -3.52 1.15
C ILE A 67 -7.84 -4.31 2.00
N TRP A 68 -6.72 -3.70 2.38
CA TRP A 68 -5.70 -4.36 3.20
C TRP A 68 -6.23 -4.76 4.58
N LYS A 69 -7.01 -3.89 5.23
CA LYS A 69 -7.64 -4.20 6.52
C LYS A 69 -8.62 -5.38 6.41
N LYS A 70 -9.41 -5.44 5.35
CA LYS A 70 -10.35 -6.54 5.09
C LYS A 70 -9.58 -7.86 4.90
N HIS A 71 -8.53 -7.84 4.07
CA HIS A 71 -7.69 -9.01 3.81
C HIS A 71 -7.06 -9.58 5.09
N THR A 72 -6.41 -8.71 5.88
CA THR A 72 -5.81 -9.12 7.17
C THR A 72 -6.84 -9.63 8.18
N THR A 73 -8.03 -9.04 8.24
CA THR A 73 -9.13 -9.52 9.11
C THR A 73 -9.62 -10.91 8.69
N SER A 74 -9.76 -11.16 7.38
CA SER A 74 -10.14 -12.48 6.86
C SER A 74 -9.06 -13.52 7.10
N ARG A 75 -7.77 -13.13 7.03
CA ARG A 75 -6.64 -14.01 7.31
C ARG A 75 -6.56 -14.43 8.78
N SER A 76 -6.79 -13.52 9.73
CA SER A 76 -6.74 -13.84 11.17
C SER A 76 -7.89 -14.74 11.64
N HIS A 77 -8.95 -14.90 10.85
CA HIS A 77 -10.06 -15.81 11.11
C HIS A 77 -9.85 -17.22 10.52
N ARG A 78 -8.72 -17.49 9.87
CA ARG A 78 -8.39 -18.76 9.23
C ARG A 78 -7.36 -19.53 10.05
#